data_AF-A0A9Q4HW92-F1
#
_entry.id   AF-A0A9Q4HW92-F1
#
_cell.length_a   1.000
_cell.length_b   1.000
_cell.length_c   1.000
_cell.angle_alpha   90.00
_cell.angle_beta   90.00
_cell.angle_gamma   90.00
#
_symmetry.space_group_name_H-M   'P 1'
#
loop_
_entity.id
_entity.type
_entity.pdbx_description
1 polymer ?
#
loop_
_entity_poly.entity_id
_entity_poly.type
_entity_poly.pdbx_seq_one_letter_code
_entity_poly.pdbx_strand_id
1 'polypeptide(L)'
;MELAEEYLTKVQKIGGVYVLQVNDDVTLHQRHQLIEEWHDIYEEELVVIPQDFKIHYSNRYSFYIAMILVKMGYKITRQKWVKNEKTNKEIRHIKMVNEMVQISQNGELRPYIIVDDDMEAEDYTIIV
;
A
#
# COMPACT_ATOMS: atom_id res chain seq x y z
N MET A 1 -9.53 14.82 -23.72
CA MET A 1 -8.77 13.63 -24.15
C MET A 1 -7.24 13.83 -24.03
N GLU A 2 -6.73 15.00 -23.62
CA GLU A 2 -5.28 15.24 -23.46
C GLU A 2 -4.78 15.12 -22.00
N LEU A 3 -5.64 15.23 -20.99
CA LEU A 3 -5.21 15.30 -19.58
C LEU A 3 -4.66 13.97 -19.05
N ALA A 4 -5.30 12.85 -19.40
CA ALA A 4 -4.98 11.55 -18.84
C ALA A 4 -3.62 11.03 -19.32
N GLU A 5 -3.36 11.08 -20.64
CA GLU A 5 -2.06 10.73 -21.21
C GLU A 5 -0.92 11.55 -20.59
N GLU A 6 -1.12 12.85 -20.36
CA GLU A 6 -0.11 13.70 -19.73
C GLU A 6 0.23 13.23 -18.30
N TYR A 7 -0.78 12.81 -17.54
CA TYR A 7 -0.57 12.27 -16.20
C TYR A 7 0.09 10.89 -16.22
N LEU A 8 -0.31 9.99 -17.12
CA LEU A 8 0.25 8.64 -17.19
C LEU A 8 1.76 8.64 -17.52
N THR A 9 2.26 9.64 -18.25
CA THR A 9 3.72 9.80 -18.49
C THR A 9 4.52 10.15 -17.23
N LYS A 10 3.86 10.64 -16.17
CA LYS A 10 4.49 11.04 -14.90
C LYS A 10 4.52 9.91 -13.87
N VAL A 11 4.01 8.73 -14.24
CA VAL A 11 4.00 7.56 -13.37
C VAL A 11 5.42 7.08 -13.10
N GLN A 12 5.74 6.88 -11.82
CA GLN A 12 7.04 6.41 -11.38
C GLN A 12 6.91 5.00 -10.79
N LYS A 13 7.83 4.10 -11.15
CA LYS A 13 7.94 2.80 -10.50
C LYS A 13 8.88 2.92 -9.30
N ILE A 14 8.33 2.80 -8.09
CA ILE A 14 9.05 2.94 -6.83
C ILE A 14 8.85 1.67 -6.01
N GLY A 15 9.94 0.96 -5.70
CA GLY A 15 9.86 -0.26 -4.88
C GLY A 15 8.97 -1.36 -5.46
N GLY A 16 8.79 -1.39 -6.80
CA GLY A 16 7.91 -2.32 -7.48
C GLY A 16 6.45 -1.86 -7.60
N VAL A 17 6.12 -0.65 -7.15
CA VAL A 17 4.77 -0.07 -7.18
C VAL A 17 4.76 1.12 -8.13
N TYR A 18 3.73 1.24 -8.96
CA TYR A 18 3.54 2.41 -9.81
C TYR A 18 2.81 3.50 -9.02
N VAL A 19 3.41 4.69 -8.97
CA VAL A 19 2.91 5.82 -8.21
C VAL A 19 2.76 7.02 -9.13
N LEU A 20 1.62 7.68 -9.04
CA LEU A 20 1.32 8.93 -9.73
C LEU A 20 1.03 10.03 -8.73
N GLN A 21 1.83 11.09 -8.78
CA GLN A 21 1.57 12.31 -8.03
C GLN A 21 0.65 13.24 -8.83
N VAL A 22 -0.48 13.63 -8.25
CA VAL A 22 -1.46 14.53 -8.86
C VAL A 22 -1.71 15.76 -8.00
N ASN A 23 -1.99 16.88 -8.65
CA ASN A 23 -2.35 18.12 -7.99
C ASN A 23 -3.70 18.00 -7.26
N ASP A 24 -3.96 18.87 -6.29
CA ASP A 24 -5.20 18.86 -5.50
C ASP A 24 -6.46 19.24 -6.30
N ASP A 25 -6.29 19.87 -7.46
CA ASP A 25 -7.37 20.20 -8.41
C ASP A 25 -7.87 18.97 -9.19
N VAL A 26 -7.15 17.86 -9.16
CA VAL A 26 -7.60 16.59 -9.76
C VAL A 26 -8.65 15.95 -8.86
N THR A 27 -9.88 15.94 -9.36
CA THR A 27 -11.05 15.39 -8.66
C THR A 27 -10.95 13.89 -8.42
N LEU A 28 -11.69 13.38 -7.44
CA LEU A 28 -11.75 11.94 -7.15
C LEU A 28 -12.15 11.11 -8.39
N HIS A 29 -13.09 11.62 -9.20
CA HIS A 29 -13.53 10.95 -10.41
C HIS A 29 -12.39 10.81 -11.43
N GLN A 30 -11.64 11.89 -11.66
CA GLN A 30 -10.48 11.88 -12.56
C GLN A 30 -9.37 10.96 -12.05
N ARG A 31 -9.13 10.91 -10.73
CA ARG A 31 -8.19 9.95 -10.13
C ARG A 31 -8.60 8.51 -10.39
N HIS A 32 -9.89 8.20 -10.30
CA HIS A 32 -10.41 6.87 -10.60
C HIS A 32 -10.22 6.51 -12.07
N GLN A 33 -10.53 7.43 -12.99
CA GLN A 33 -10.30 7.24 -14.42
C GLN A 33 -8.82 6.97 -14.74
N LEU A 34 -7.88 7.69 -14.09
CA LEU A 34 -6.45 7.44 -14.27
C LEU A 34 -6.02 6.03 -13.80
N ILE A 35 -6.63 5.52 -12.72
CA ILE A 35 -6.37 4.17 -12.23
C ILE A 35 -6.92 3.13 -13.18
N GLU A 36 -8.16 3.29 -13.63
CA GLU A 36 -8.82 2.39 -14.59
C GLU A 36 -8.06 2.36 -15.93
N GLU A 37 -7.73 3.52 -16.50
CA GLU A 37 -6.98 3.60 -17.76
C GLU A 37 -5.58 2.99 -17.65
N TRP A 38 -4.89 3.20 -16.52
CA TRP A 38 -3.59 2.56 -16.29
C TRP A 38 -3.70 1.04 -16.25
N HIS A 39 -4.70 0.52 -15.55
CA HIS A 39 -4.95 -0.91 -15.47
C HIS A 39 -5.31 -1.50 -16.84
N ASP A 40 -6.14 -0.82 -17.63
CA ASP A 40 -6.53 -1.26 -18.97
C ASP A 40 -5.34 -1.31 -19.94
N ILE A 41 -4.38 -0.40 -19.81
CA ILE A 41 -3.20 -0.32 -20.70
C ILE A 41 -2.10 -1.29 -20.27
N TYR A 42 -1.83 -1.40 -18.97
CA TYR A 42 -0.63 -2.05 -18.45
C TYR A 42 -0.90 -3.31 -17.62
N GLU A 43 -2.17 -3.62 -17.29
CA GLU A 43 -2.58 -4.71 -16.38
C GLU A 43 -1.89 -4.64 -15.00
N GLU A 44 -1.52 -3.43 -14.57
CA GLU A 44 -0.75 -3.17 -13.35
C GLU A 44 -1.52 -2.22 -12.43
N GLU A 45 -1.23 -2.22 -11.13
CA GLU A 45 -1.89 -1.36 -10.16
C GLU A 45 -1.22 0.02 -10.06
N LEU A 46 -2.01 1.09 -10.00
CA LEU A 46 -1.54 2.47 -9.87
C LEU A 46 -1.98 3.10 -8.55
N VAL A 47 -1.02 3.68 -7.82
CA VAL A 47 -1.29 4.45 -6.61
C VAL A 47 -1.25 5.94 -6.93
N VAL A 48 -2.38 6.62 -6.76
CA VAL A 48 -2.48 8.07 -6.98
C VAL A 48 -2.37 8.80 -5.63
N ILE A 49 -1.39 9.70 -5.50
CA ILE A 49 -1.14 10.48 -4.27
C ILE A 49 -1.08 11.99 -4.58
N PRO A 50 -1.30 12.87 -3.59
CA PRO A 50 -1.17 14.32 -3.78
C PRO A 50 0.27 14.74 -4.17
N GLN A 51 0.40 15.81 -4.96
CA GLN A 51 1.69 16.32 -5.46
C GLN A 51 2.63 16.73 -4.31
N ASP A 52 2.09 17.37 -3.28
CA ASP A 52 2.85 17.84 -2.12
C ASP A 52 3.23 16.71 -1.16
N PHE A 53 2.73 15.49 -1.41
CA PHE A 53 3.08 14.32 -0.63
C PHE A 53 4.52 13.92 -0.93
N LYS A 54 5.45 14.38 -0.09
CA LYS A 54 6.83 13.90 -0.11
C LYS A 54 6.84 12.44 0.30
N ILE A 55 7.05 11.56 -0.67
CA ILE A 55 7.42 10.17 -0.40
C ILE A 55 8.81 10.19 0.22
N HIS A 56 8.86 10.34 1.55
CA HIS A 56 10.06 9.99 2.28
C HIS A 56 10.21 8.48 2.13
N TYR A 57 11.30 8.04 1.49
CA TYR A 57 11.75 6.65 1.41
C TYR A 57 12.18 6.12 2.79
N SER A 58 11.33 6.36 3.78
CA SER A 58 11.30 5.63 5.01
C SER A 58 10.90 4.21 4.62
N ASN A 59 11.58 3.20 5.16
CA ASN A 59 11.17 1.80 5.03
C ASN A 59 9.78 1.53 5.64
N ARG A 60 9.06 2.60 6.04
CA ARG A 60 7.80 2.62 6.73
C ARG A 60 6.74 3.34 5.90
N TYR A 61 5.57 2.75 5.85
CA TYR A 61 4.39 3.17 5.11
C TYR A 61 3.25 3.43 6.10
N SER A 62 2.32 4.30 5.72
CA SER A 62 1.03 4.42 6.39
C SER A 62 0.18 3.17 6.16
N PHE A 63 -0.82 2.95 7.01
CA PHE A 63 -1.75 1.83 6.87
C PHE A 63 -2.39 1.73 5.49
N TYR A 64 -2.81 2.87 4.93
CA TYR A 64 -3.43 2.94 3.61
C TYR A 64 -2.51 2.37 2.52
N ILE A 65 -1.25 2.83 2.48
CA ILE A 65 -0.25 2.35 1.53
C ILE A 65 0.08 0.88 1.81
N ALA A 66 0.21 0.49 3.08
CA ALA A 66 0.44 -0.90 3.48
C ALA A 66 -0.63 -1.86 2.95
N MET A 67 -1.91 -1.47 2.98
CA MET A 67 -3.01 -2.32 2.48
C MET A 67 -3.04 -2.42 0.96
N ILE A 68 -2.67 -1.34 0.25
CA ILE A 68 -2.49 -1.40 -1.20
C ILE A 68 -1.36 -2.41 -1.54
N LEU A 69 -0.22 -2.30 -0.85
CA LEU A 69 0.90 -3.23 -1.05
C LEU A 69 0.49 -4.69 -0.78
N VAL A 70 -0.31 -4.93 0.28
CA VAL A 70 -0.85 -6.25 0.58
C VAL A 70 -1.77 -6.76 -0.54
N LYS A 71 -2.61 -5.91 -1.13
CA LYS A 71 -3.45 -6.27 -2.29
C LYS A 71 -2.61 -6.61 -3.53
N MET A 72 -1.50 -5.91 -3.73
CA MET A 72 -0.53 -6.17 -4.80
C MET A 72 0.33 -7.42 -4.55
N GLY A 73 0.08 -8.18 -3.47
CA GLY A 73 0.77 -9.43 -3.17
C GLY A 73 2.04 -9.30 -2.34
N TYR A 74 2.40 -8.08 -1.89
CA TYR A 74 3.54 -7.89 -1.01
C TYR A 74 3.25 -8.39 0.41
N LYS A 75 4.29 -8.91 1.07
CA LYS A 75 4.25 -9.24 2.50
C LYS A 75 4.71 -8.02 3.29
N ILE A 76 3.82 -7.48 4.11
CA ILE A 76 4.07 -6.27 4.92
C ILE A 76 4.10 -6.65 6.40
N THR A 77 4.89 -5.98 7.22
CA THR A 77 4.83 -6.11 8.69
C THR A 77 4.87 -4.76 9.36
N ARG A 78 4.34 -4.66 10.57
CA ARG A 78 4.45 -3.44 11.38
C ARG A 78 5.67 -3.55 12.28
N GLN A 79 6.45 -2.48 12.41
CA GLN A 79 7.68 -2.50 13.22
C GLN A 79 7.41 -2.93 14.68
N LYS A 80 6.28 -2.51 15.27
CA LYS A 80 5.86 -2.95 16.61
C LYS A 80 5.78 -4.47 16.77
N TRP A 81 5.44 -5.21 15.71
CA TRP A 81 5.31 -6.66 15.76
C TRP A 81 6.64 -7.39 15.65
N VAL A 82 7.60 -6.81 14.93
CA VAL A 82 8.96 -7.37 14.81
C VAL A 82 9.72 -7.27 16.13
N LYS A 83 9.44 -6.26 16.95
CA LYS A 83 10.16 -5.97 18.21
C LYS A 83 9.45 -6.41 19.50
N ASN A 84 8.40 -7.23 19.43
CA ASN A 84 7.64 -7.54 20.63
C ASN A 84 8.31 -8.64 21.49
N GLU A 85 9.28 -8.23 22.32
CA GLU A 85 9.98 -9.09 23.30
C GLU A 85 9.05 -9.66 24.39
N LYS A 86 7.81 -9.14 24.53
CA LYS A 86 6.88 -9.49 25.61
C LYS A 86 5.82 -10.53 25.24
N THR A 87 5.60 -10.77 23.95
CA THR A 87 4.59 -11.73 23.49
C THR A 87 5.30 -12.88 22.77
N ASN A 88 5.16 -14.12 23.25
CA ASN A 88 5.56 -15.38 22.58
C ASN A 88 4.82 -15.63 21.23
N LYS A 89 4.36 -14.57 20.57
CA LYS A 89 3.55 -14.57 19.37
C LYS A 89 4.29 -13.71 18.36
N GLU A 90 5.11 -14.35 17.54
CA GLU A 90 5.84 -13.68 16.47
C GLU A 90 4.86 -13.45 15.32
N ILE A 91 4.32 -12.24 15.23
CA ILE A 91 3.52 -11.82 14.07
C ILE A 91 4.50 -11.38 13.00
N ARG A 92 4.66 -12.22 11.97
CA ARG A 92 5.72 -12.03 10.97
C ARG A 92 5.30 -11.10 9.84
N HIS A 93 4.08 -11.24 9.31
CA HIS A 93 3.60 -10.42 8.21
C HIS A 93 2.07 -10.46 8.07
N ILE A 94 1.53 -9.44 7.40
CA ILE A 94 0.18 -9.28 6.87
C ILE A 94 0.18 -9.69 5.41
N LYS A 95 -0.90 -10.35 4.99
CA LYS A 95 -1.20 -10.61 3.57
C LYS A 95 -2.71 -10.72 3.34
N MET A 96 -3.13 -10.67 2.08
CA MET A 96 -4.51 -10.96 1.67
C MET A 96 -4.64 -12.43 1.29
N VAL A 97 -5.65 -13.13 1.80
CA VAL A 97 -6.02 -14.50 1.39
C VAL A 97 -7.53 -14.58 1.33
N ASN A 98 -8.08 -14.99 0.18
CA ASN A 98 -9.53 -15.08 -0.05
C ASN A 98 -10.26 -13.80 0.39
N GLU A 99 -9.77 -12.63 -0.07
CA GLU A 99 -10.32 -11.30 0.25
C GLU A 99 -10.28 -10.90 1.73
N MET A 100 -9.69 -11.72 2.60
CA MET A 100 -9.51 -11.42 4.03
C MET A 100 -8.06 -11.09 4.37
N VAL A 101 -7.87 -10.06 5.19
CA VAL A 101 -6.55 -9.73 5.76
C VAL A 101 -6.20 -10.81 6.76
N GLN A 102 -5.03 -11.42 6.59
CA GLN A 102 -4.51 -12.45 7.48
C GLN A 102 -3.12 -12.09 7.97
N ILE A 103 -2.81 -12.49 9.19
CA ILE A 103 -1.47 -12.41 9.76
C ILE A 103 -0.85 -13.80 9.90
N SER A 104 0.45 -13.91 9.66
CA SER A 104 1.22 -15.09 10.05
C SER A 104 1.64 -14.95 11.50
N GLN A 105 1.11 -15.81 12.37
CA GLN A 105 1.45 -15.89 13.78
C GLN A 105 1.95 -17.30 14.08
N ASN A 106 3.22 -17.43 14.49
CA ASN A 106 3.85 -18.72 14.79
C ASN A 106 3.76 -19.73 13.61
N GLY A 107 3.84 -19.25 12.37
CA GLY A 107 3.74 -20.09 11.17
C GLY A 107 2.31 -20.39 10.70
N GLU A 108 1.30 -20.07 11.49
CA GLU A 108 -0.11 -20.25 11.11
C GLU A 108 -0.71 -18.95 10.59
N LEU A 109 -1.61 -19.06 9.61
CA LEU A 109 -2.37 -17.93 9.10
C LEU A 109 -3.66 -17.77 9.89
N ARG A 110 -3.90 -16.56 10.38
CA ARG A 110 -5.10 -16.23 11.15
C ARG A 110 -5.76 -14.98 10.59
N PRO A 111 -7.10 -14.93 10.56
CA PRO A 111 -7.82 -13.70 10.24
C PRO A 111 -7.34 -12.55 11.13
N TYR A 112 -7.12 -11.39 10.53
CA TYR A 112 -6.68 -10.21 11.22
C TYR A 112 -7.81 -9.18 11.28
N ILE A 113 -8.13 -8.73 12.49
CA ILE A 113 -9.08 -7.62 12.70
C ILE A 113 -8.25 -6.35 12.80
N ILE A 114 -8.47 -5.43 11.87
CA ILE A 114 -7.85 -4.10 11.86
C ILE A 114 -8.44 -3.30 13.02
N VAL A 115 -7.57 -2.70 13.85
CA VAL A 115 -7.97 -1.83 14.95
C VAL A 115 -7.50 -0.39 14.71
N ASP A 116 -8.01 0.58 15.48
CA ASP A 116 -7.71 2.02 15.29
C ASP A 116 -6.20 2.32 15.30
N ASP A 117 -5.45 1.70 16.20
CA ASP A 117 -3.97 1.84 16.27
C ASP A 117 -3.28 1.37 14.98
N ASP A 118 -3.89 0.48 14.18
CA ASP A 118 -3.35 0.13 12.87
C ASP A 118 -3.64 1.21 11.84
N MET A 119 -4.83 1.80 11.88
CA MET A 119 -5.24 2.85 10.93
C MET A 119 -4.38 4.11 11.06
N GLU A 120 -3.95 4.44 12.29
CA GLU A 120 -3.09 5.59 12.59
C GLU A 120 -1.59 5.29 12.44
N ALA A 121 -1.21 4.04 12.13
CA ALA A 121 0.17 3.64 12.11
C ALA A 121 0.89 4.02 10.80
N GLU A 122 2.11 4.54 10.98
CA GLU A 122 3.03 4.94 9.91
C GLU A 122 4.35 4.13 9.96
N ASP A 123 4.31 2.91 10.53
CA ASP A 123 5.47 2.05 10.77
C ASP A 123 5.42 0.69 10.01
N TYR A 124 4.67 0.61 8.91
CA TYR A 124 4.55 -0.62 8.09
C TYR A 124 5.70 -0.79 7.10
N THR A 125 6.32 -1.95 7.03
CA THR A 125 7.51 -2.20 6.21
C THR A 125 7.33 -3.42 5.31
N ILE A 126 7.85 -3.39 4.09
CA ILE A 126 7.94 -4.57 3.21
C ILE A 126 8.96 -5.57 3.79
N ILE A 127 8.66 -6.86 3.72
CA ILE A 127 9.60 -7.95 4.03
C ILE A 127 10.10 -8.54 2.73
N VAL A 128 11.44 -8.59 2.59
CA VAL A 128 12.16 -9.24 1.48
C VAL A 128 12.30 -10.73 1.76
#